data_AF-A0A176RYI1-F1
#
_entry.id   AF-A0A176RYI1-F1
#
_cell.length_a   1.000
_cell.length_b   1.000
_cell.length_c   1.000
_cell.angle_alpha   90.00
_cell.angle_beta   90.00
_cell.angle_gamma   90.00
#
_symmetry.space_group_name_H-M   'P 1'
#
loop_
_entity.id
_entity.type
_entity.pdbx_description
1 polymer ?
#
loop_
_entity_poly.entity_id
_entity_poly.type
_entity_poly.pdbx_seq_one_letter_code
_entity_poly.pdbx_strand_id
1 'polypeptide(L)'
;MLTFLFYEQIVRFVEKPAQPEPTPSDPEKALASMGIYVFNAEFLYDQLRIDSKLPNSSHDFGKDIIPSLIEKHRVFAYRFRDAQKGKEDDYWRDVGTLDAFWEANMDLVSVVPQL
;
A
#
# COMPACT_ATOMS: atom_id res chain seq x y z
N MET A 1 -6.07 1.80 -2.01
CA MET A 1 -6.27 3.18 -1.53
C MET A 1 -6.57 3.14 -0.06
N LEU A 2 -5.88 3.97 0.73
CA LEU A 2 -5.94 3.98 2.18
C LEU A 2 -6.58 5.27 2.69
N THR A 3 -7.42 5.15 3.71
CA THR A 3 -7.97 6.30 4.46
C THR A 3 -7.58 6.16 5.92
N PHE A 4 -7.11 7.26 6.53
CA PHE A 4 -6.62 7.30 7.90
C PHE A 4 -7.59 8.00 8.86
N LEU A 5 -7.48 7.63 10.15
CA LEU A 5 -7.74 8.53 11.28
C LEU A 5 -6.40 8.95 11.93
N PHE A 6 -6.44 9.77 12.98
CA PHE A 6 -5.26 10.23 13.73
C PHE A 6 -4.22 9.10 13.99
N TYR A 7 -2.93 9.42 13.89
CA TYR A 7 -1.79 8.51 14.16
C TYR A 7 -1.63 7.30 13.22
N GLU A 8 -1.75 7.49 11.89
CA GLU A 8 -1.48 6.49 10.83
C GLU A 8 -2.32 5.20 10.91
N GLN A 9 -3.37 5.17 11.74
CA GLN A 9 -4.30 4.05 11.80
C GLN A 9 -5.19 4.05 10.56
N ILE A 10 -5.16 2.93 9.82
CA ILE A 10 -5.99 2.71 8.64
C ILE A 10 -7.40 2.39 9.11
N VAL A 11 -8.38 3.12 8.58
CA VAL A 11 -9.82 2.89 8.84
C VAL A 11 -10.58 2.45 7.62
N ARG A 12 -9.98 2.61 6.44
CA ARG A 12 -10.55 2.13 5.18
C ARG A 12 -9.45 1.72 4.23
N PHE A 13 -9.67 0.60 3.55
CA PHE A 13 -8.85 0.12 2.46
C PHE A 13 -9.77 -0.22 1.29
N VAL A 14 -9.52 0.36 0.12
CA VAL A 14 -10.22 0.03 -1.12
C VAL A 14 -9.20 -0.33 -2.19
N GLU A 15 -9.26 -1.55 -2.70
CA GLU A 15 -8.37 -2.01 -3.77
C GLU A 15 -8.76 -1.37 -5.10
N LYS A 16 -7.81 -0.68 -5.75
CA LYS A 16 -7.94 -0.07 -7.09
C LYS A 16 -9.29 0.65 -7.34
N PRO A 17 -9.67 1.65 -6.53
CA PRO A 17 -10.92 2.37 -6.74
C PRO A 17 -10.87 3.16 -8.05
N ALA A 18 -12.01 3.25 -8.74
CA ALA A 18 -12.14 4.11 -9.93
C ALA A 18 -11.93 5.59 -9.61
N GLN A 19 -12.26 6.01 -8.38
CA GLN A 19 -12.02 7.34 -7.85
C GLN A 19 -11.27 7.22 -6.51
N PRO A 20 -9.94 7.44 -6.49
CA PRO A 20 -9.14 7.55 -5.28
C PRO A 20 -9.69 8.57 -4.28
N GLU A 21 -9.80 8.18 -3.01
CA GLU A 21 -10.08 9.13 -1.93
C GLU A 21 -8.82 9.93 -1.61
N PRO A 22 -8.88 11.27 -1.63
CA PRO A 22 -7.71 12.07 -1.31
C PRO A 22 -7.41 12.07 0.19
N THR A 23 -6.18 12.47 0.54
CA THR A 23 -5.79 12.63 1.94
C THR A 23 -6.46 13.85 2.57
N PRO A 24 -6.76 13.83 3.88
CA PRO A 24 -7.34 15.00 4.56
C PRO A 24 -6.46 16.26 4.51
N SER A 25 -5.14 16.09 4.35
CA SER A 25 -4.16 17.18 4.31
C SER A 25 -3.89 17.72 2.92
N ASP A 26 -4.19 16.95 1.87
CA ASP A 26 -3.85 17.30 0.49
C ASP A 26 -4.88 16.67 -0.48
N PRO A 27 -5.76 17.48 -1.10
CA PRO A 27 -6.82 17.00 -1.99
C PRO A 27 -6.30 16.44 -3.32
N GLU A 28 -5.05 16.74 -3.70
CA GLU A 28 -4.43 16.29 -4.96
C GLU A 28 -3.71 14.95 -4.80
N LYS A 29 -3.59 14.45 -3.57
CA LYS A 29 -2.86 13.23 -3.26
C LYS A 29 -3.73 12.22 -2.54
N ALA A 30 -3.43 10.96 -2.80
CA ALA A 30 -4.12 9.82 -2.22
C ALA A 30 -3.08 8.80 -1.75
N LEU A 31 -3.39 8.01 -0.72
CA LEU A 31 -2.46 7.04 -0.16
C LEU A 31 -2.62 5.68 -0.83
N ALA A 32 -1.63 5.32 -1.64
CA ALA A 32 -1.57 4.01 -2.26
C ALA A 32 -0.85 3.00 -1.36
N SER A 33 -1.40 1.79 -1.29
CA SER A 33 -0.68 0.65 -0.72
C SER A 33 0.37 0.19 -1.71
N MET A 34 1.59 -0.09 -1.24
CA MET A 34 2.68 -0.65 -2.05
C MET A 34 2.60 -2.19 -2.15
N GLY A 35 1.63 -2.82 -1.50
CA GLY A 35 1.52 -4.29 -1.44
C GLY A 35 2.52 -4.95 -0.51
N ILE A 36 3.11 -4.19 0.42
CA ILE A 36 4.06 -4.68 1.42
C ILE A 36 3.35 -4.71 2.77
N TYR A 37 3.29 -5.88 3.39
CA TYR A 37 2.59 -6.08 4.65
C TYR A 37 3.49 -6.77 5.67
N VAL A 38 3.41 -6.33 6.93
CA VAL A 38 4.18 -6.91 8.03
C VAL A 38 3.20 -7.43 9.07
N PHE A 39 3.37 -8.70 9.44
CA PHE A 39 2.53 -9.39 10.41
C PHE A 39 3.37 -10.18 11.39
N ASN A 40 2.83 -10.40 12.59
CA ASN A 40 3.25 -11.54 13.41
C ASN A 40 2.85 -12.83 12.68
N ALA A 41 3.77 -13.79 12.58
CA ALA A 41 3.57 -14.98 11.76
C ALA A 41 2.34 -15.82 12.20
N GLU A 42 2.20 -16.07 13.50
CA GLU A 42 1.05 -16.82 14.06
C GLU A 42 -0.28 -16.14 13.72
N PHE A 43 -0.34 -14.82 13.89
CA PHE A 43 -1.52 -14.04 13.53
C PHE A 43 -1.86 -14.20 12.05
N LEU A 44 -0.88 -14.10 11.15
CA LEU A 44 -1.11 -14.27 9.72
C LEU A 44 -1.66 -15.67 9.40
N TYR A 45 -1.11 -16.73 10.00
CA TYR A 45 -1.59 -18.10 9.78
C TYR A 45 -3.05 -18.28 10.18
N ASP A 46 -3.45 -17.67 11.29
CA ASP A 46 -4.84 -17.75 11.74
C ASP A 46 -5.78 -17.01 10.79
N GLN A 47 -5.40 -15.82 10.33
CA GLN A 47 -6.22 -15.05 9.38
C GLN A 47 -6.35 -15.77 8.03
N LEU A 48 -5.28 -16.37 7.52
CA LEU A 48 -5.32 -17.18 6.31
C LEU A 48 -6.23 -18.41 6.45
N ARG A 49 -6.23 -19.07 7.62
CA ARG A 49 -7.11 -20.22 7.89
C ARG A 49 -8.58 -19.81 8.02
N ILE A 50 -8.84 -18.61 8.51
CA ILE A 50 -10.20 -18.03 8.55
C ILE A 50 -10.65 -17.74 7.13
N ASP A 51 -9.84 -17.01 6.36
CA ASP A 51 -10.17 -16.63 4.98
C ASP A 51 -10.38 -17.85 4.06
N SER A 52 -9.56 -18.90 4.20
CA SER A 52 -9.69 -20.12 3.41
C SER A 52 -11.03 -20.86 3.59
N LYS A 53 -11.78 -20.55 4.65
CA LYS A 53 -13.11 -21.14 4.94
C LYS A 53 -14.26 -20.26 4.45
N LEU A 54 -13.97 -19.05 3.95
CA LEU A 54 -14.99 -18.12 3.45
C LEU A 54 -15.29 -18.43 1.98
N PRO A 55 -16.50 -18.90 1.64
CA PRO A 55 -16.84 -19.29 0.27
C PRO A 55 -16.90 -18.12 -0.72
N ASN A 56 -17.00 -16.89 -0.22
CA ASN A 56 -17.12 -15.68 -1.03
C ASN A 56 -15.83 -14.85 -1.09
N SER A 57 -14.74 -15.32 -0.46
CA SER A 57 -13.45 -14.65 -0.52
C SER A 57 -12.81 -14.85 -1.89
N SER A 58 -12.11 -13.83 -2.40
CA SER A 58 -11.23 -13.98 -3.56
C SER A 58 -9.82 -14.45 -3.19
N HIS A 59 -9.57 -14.70 -1.90
CA HIS A 59 -8.30 -15.11 -1.32
C HIS A 59 -7.15 -14.14 -1.64
N ASP A 60 -7.46 -12.85 -1.67
CA ASP A 60 -6.52 -11.77 -1.97
C ASP A 60 -6.29 -10.87 -0.75
N PHE A 61 -5.05 -10.40 -0.59
CA PHE A 61 -4.72 -9.53 0.54
C PHE A 61 -5.43 -8.18 0.48
N GLY A 62 -5.45 -7.53 -0.68
CA GLY A 62 -6.00 -6.19 -0.84
C GLY A 62 -7.54 -6.19 -0.84
N LYS A 63 -8.16 -7.25 -1.37
CA LYS A 63 -9.62 -7.35 -1.48
C LYS A 63 -10.30 -7.98 -0.26
N ASP A 64 -9.67 -8.97 0.36
CA ASP A 64 -10.33 -9.78 1.39
C ASP A 64 -9.65 -9.61 2.76
N ILE A 65 -8.35 -9.95 2.86
CA ILE A 65 -7.68 -10.06 4.15
C ILE A 65 -7.57 -8.67 4.81
N ILE A 66 -6.89 -7.70 4.20
CA ILE A 66 -6.65 -6.38 4.80
C ILE A 66 -7.96 -5.66 5.16
N PRO A 67 -8.98 -5.58 4.28
CA PRO A 67 -10.27 -5.00 4.64
C PRO A 67 -10.91 -5.67 5.86
N SER A 68 -10.90 -7.02 5.93
CA SER A 68 -11.47 -7.74 7.08
C SER A 68 -10.73 -7.48 8.40
N LEU A 69 -9.42 -7.21 8.34
CA LEU A 69 -8.61 -6.91 9.51
C LEU A 69 -8.90 -5.52 10.06
N ILE A 70 -9.16 -4.53 9.20
CA ILE A 70 -9.46 -3.15 9.62
C ILE A 70 -10.73 -3.09 10.49
N GLU A 71 -11.71 -3.95 10.21
CA GLU A 71 -12.95 -4.03 10.99
C GLU A 71 -12.75 -4.61 12.39
N LYS A 72 -11.75 -5.48 12.58
CA LYS A 72 -11.60 -6.32 13.79
C LYS A 72 -10.35 -5.99 14.60
N HIS A 73 -9.35 -5.37 13.98
CA HIS A 73 -8.03 -5.16 14.53
C HIS A 73 -7.50 -3.76 14.18
N ARG A 74 -6.49 -3.31 14.93
CA ARG A 74 -5.80 -2.06 14.62
C ARG A 74 -4.77 -2.33 13.52
N VAL A 75 -5.02 -1.77 12.35
CA VAL A 75 -4.12 -1.82 11.19
C VAL A 75 -3.48 -0.44 11.03
N PHE A 76 -2.17 -0.41 10.84
CA PHE A 76 -1.41 0.84 10.72
C PHE A 76 -0.71 0.89 9.38
N ALA A 77 -0.60 2.09 8.80
CA ALA A 77 0.29 2.32 7.68
C ALA A 77 1.69 2.64 8.18
N TYR A 78 2.67 2.22 7.38
CA TYR A 78 4.04 2.70 7.45
C TYR A 78 4.30 3.58 6.23
N ARG A 79 4.67 4.83 6.44
CA ARG A 79 4.97 5.75 5.35
C ARG A 79 6.32 5.40 4.74
N PHE A 80 6.34 5.19 3.43
CA PHE A 80 7.58 4.99 2.68
C PHE A 80 8.47 6.23 2.78
N ARG A 81 7.88 7.41 2.57
CA ARG A 81 8.55 8.70 2.78
C ARG A 81 8.56 9.09 4.24
N ASP A 82 9.75 9.05 4.82
CA ASP A 82 10.01 9.55 6.16
C ASP A 82 10.81 10.85 6.08
N ALA A 83 10.13 11.98 6.28
CA ALA A 83 10.73 13.31 6.28
C ALA A 83 11.84 13.45 7.34
N GLN A 84 11.89 12.59 8.36
CA GLN A 84 12.95 12.62 9.38
C GLN A 84 14.22 11.88 8.95
N LYS A 85 14.19 11.07 7.89
CA LYS A 85 15.36 10.34 7.38
C LYS A 85 16.20 11.15 6.38
N GLY A 86 15.81 12.39 6.06
CA GLY A 86 16.61 13.34 5.28
C GLY A 86 16.87 12.95 3.81
N LYS A 87 16.25 11.87 3.31
CA LYS A 87 16.22 11.51 1.90
C LYS A 87 14.91 12.00 1.30
N GLU A 88 14.98 12.98 0.40
CA GLU A 88 13.81 13.45 -0.36
C GLU A 88 13.43 12.52 -1.51
N ASP A 89 14.35 11.63 -1.92
CA ASP A 89 14.21 10.75 -3.07
C ASP A 89 14.04 9.30 -2.63
N ASP A 90 12.81 8.93 -2.24
CA ASP A 90 12.46 7.52 -2.10
C ASP A 90 11.97 7.00 -3.45
N TYR A 91 12.85 6.31 -4.17
CA TYR A 91 12.58 5.77 -5.49
C TYR A 91 11.64 4.54 -5.41
N TRP A 92 10.48 4.66 -6.03
CA TRP A 92 9.56 3.54 -6.27
C TRP A 92 8.96 3.67 -7.66
N ARG A 93 8.98 2.58 -8.42
CA ARG A 93 8.38 2.48 -9.75
C ARG A 93 7.55 1.20 -9.81
N ASP A 94 6.30 1.34 -10.24
CA ASP A 94 5.48 0.22 -10.68
C ASP A 94 5.77 -0.02 -12.15
N VAL A 95 6.55 -1.06 -12.43
CA VAL A 95 7.01 -1.39 -13.79
C VAL A 95 5.95 -2.24 -14.51
N GLY A 96 4.71 -1.78 -14.47
CA GLY A 96 3.54 -2.49 -14.98
C GLY A 96 3.27 -2.31 -16.48
N THR A 97 3.89 -1.32 -17.12
CA THR A 97 3.73 -1.02 -18.56
C THR A 97 5.07 -1.03 -19.28
N LEU A 98 5.04 -1.21 -20.61
CA LEU A 98 6.27 -1.17 -21.43
C LEU A 98 6.98 0.19 -21.33
N ASP A 99 6.22 1.28 -21.36
CA ASP A 99 6.77 2.64 -21.25
C ASP A 99 7.42 2.84 -19.88
N ALA A 100 6.75 2.43 -18.79
CA ALA A 100 7.32 2.51 -17.44
C ALA A 100 8.60 1.66 -17.29
N PHE A 101 8.65 0.49 -17.94
CA PHE A 101 9.87 -0.33 -17.98
C PHE A 101 11.00 0.37 -18.71
N TRP A 102 10.73 0.94 -19.88
CA TRP A 102 11.74 1.68 -20.63
C TRP A 102 12.23 2.91 -19.86
N GLU A 103 11.32 3.71 -19.30
CA GLU A 103 11.65 4.89 -18.49
C GLU A 103 12.53 4.54 -17.30
N ALA A 104 12.17 3.49 -16.53
CA ALA A 104 12.97 3.04 -15.39
C ALA A 104 14.39 2.60 -15.78
N ASN A 105 14.58 2.06 -17.00
CA ASN A 105 15.92 1.74 -17.51
C ASN A 105 16.68 3.00 -17.96
N MET A 106 16.00 3.99 -18.53
CA MET A 106 16.62 5.25 -18.95
C MET A 106 17.03 6.12 -17.76
N ASP A 107 16.31 6.06 -16.65
CA ASP A 107 16.66 6.74 -15.40
C ASP A 107 18.10 6.37 -14.95
N LEU A 108 18.53 5.12 -15.16
CA LEU A 108 19.85 4.62 -14.75
C LEU A 108 21.03 5.17 -15.56
N VAL A 109 20.79 5.58 -16.82
CA VAL A 109 21.85 6.10 -17.71
C VAL A 109 21.87 7.63 -17.76
N SER A 110 21.05 8.28 -16.93
CA SER A 110 21.05 9.73 -16.78
C SER A 110 22.29 10.23 -16.01
N VAL A 111 22.63 11.51 -16.18
CA VAL A 111 23.81 12.12 -15.51
C VAL A 111 23.69 12.08 -13.99
N VAL A 112 22.47 12.21 -13.47
CA VAL A 112 22.13 12.07 -12.06
C VAL A 112 20.95 11.09 -11.96
N PRO A 113 21.24 9.79 -11.76
CA PRO A 113 20.18 8.79 -11.61
C PRO A 113 19.28 9.11 -10.41
N GLN A 114 17.98 8.92 -10.59
CA GLN A 114 17.01 9.00 -9.49
C GLN A 114 17.13 7.71 -8.65
N LEU A 115 17.79 7.78 -7.49
CA LEU A 115 18.08 6.63 -6.61
C LEU A 115 17.72 6.87 -5.13
#